data_AF-A0A537FD12-F1
#
_entry.id   AF-A0A537FD12-F1
#
_cell.length_a   1.000
_cell.length_b   1.000
_cell.length_c   1.000
_cell.angle_alpha   90.00
_cell.angle_beta   90.00
_cell.angle_gamma   90.00
#
_symmetry.space_group_name_H-M   'P 1'
#
loop_
_entity.id
_entity.type
_entity.pdbx_description
1 polymer ?
#
loop_
_entity_poly.entity_id
_entity_poly.type
_entity_poly.pdbx_seq_one_letter_code
_entity_poly.pdbx_strand_id
1 'polypeptide(L)'
;MPPGKITKALRGTDGDDYCLVELDSPVRYMSARTGEKWVLTDVAITSHMVGIPLDRLLWNLEDDFSGVVPVRILKPLVPLEDNDPVLDLSKAEEFALGRVLQVRERNTRAGFGKRG
;
A
#
# COMPACT_ATOMS: atom_id res chain seq x y z
N MET A 1 6.88 -6.86 7.80
CA MET A 1 7.15 -5.85 6.74
C MET A 1 7.31 -4.52 7.45
N PRO A 2 8.30 -3.69 7.09
CA PRO A 2 8.44 -2.36 7.67
C PRO A 2 7.21 -1.49 7.34
N PRO A 3 6.98 -0.40 8.09
CA PRO A 3 6.03 0.61 7.68
C PRO A 3 6.42 1.24 6.34
N GLY A 4 5.47 1.94 5.75
CA GLY A 4 5.68 2.68 4.52
C GLY A 4 4.61 3.74 4.34
N LYS A 5 4.83 4.61 3.36
CA LYS A 5 3.97 5.73 3.06
C LYS A 5 3.34 5.55 1.68
N ILE A 6 2.04 5.80 1.59
CA ILE A 6 1.35 5.89 0.29
C ILE A 6 1.87 7.13 -0.42
N THR A 7 2.49 6.94 -1.59
CA THR A 7 3.05 8.02 -2.41
C THR A 7 2.17 8.35 -3.60
N LYS A 8 1.41 7.37 -4.12
CA LYS A 8 0.60 7.55 -5.33
C LYS A 8 -0.60 6.61 -5.35
N ALA A 9 -1.71 7.10 -5.89
CA ALA A 9 -2.85 6.26 -6.30
C ALA A 9 -2.66 5.84 -7.76
N LEU A 10 -2.93 4.58 -8.06
CA LEU A 10 -2.73 3.95 -9.36
C LEU A 10 -4.01 3.23 -9.79
N ARG A 11 -4.21 3.10 -11.10
CA ARG A 11 -5.27 2.29 -11.72
C ARG A 11 -4.62 1.11 -12.43
N GLY A 12 -4.97 -0.10 -12.03
CA GLY A 12 -4.50 -1.30 -12.71
C GLY A 12 -5.11 -1.44 -14.09
N THR A 13 -4.43 -2.17 -14.98
CA THR A 13 -4.97 -2.57 -16.29
C THR A 13 -6.16 -3.53 -16.19
N ASP A 14 -6.39 -4.12 -15.02
CA ASP A 14 -7.62 -4.86 -14.65
C ASP A 14 -8.80 -3.95 -14.30
N GLY A 15 -8.55 -2.65 -14.17
CA GLY A 15 -9.54 -1.68 -13.75
C GLY A 15 -9.75 -1.61 -12.23
N ASP A 16 -8.86 -2.18 -11.41
CA ASP A 16 -8.89 -2.04 -9.95
C ASP A 16 -8.01 -0.87 -9.48
N ASP A 17 -8.25 -0.39 -8.27
CA ASP A 17 -7.48 0.68 -7.64
C ASP A 17 -6.32 0.12 -6.82
N TYR A 18 -5.17 0.77 -6.96
CA TYR A 18 -3.91 0.40 -6.32
C TYR A 18 -3.31 1.63 -5.61
N CYS A 19 -2.53 1.39 -4.57
CA CYS A 19 -1.70 2.40 -3.95
C CYS A 19 -0.23 2.00 -4.07
N LEU A 20 0.62 2.92 -4.54
CA LEU A 20 2.06 2.78 -4.42
C LEU A 20 2.48 3.15 -3.01
N VAL A 21 3.23 2.27 -2.38
CA VAL A 21 3.76 2.44 -1.03
C VAL A 21 5.27 2.43 -1.11
N GLU A 22 5.89 3.53 -0.72
CA GLU A 22 7.32 3.60 -0.47
C GLU A 22 7.60 3.06 0.94
N LEU A 23 8.48 2.07 1.05
CA LEU A 23 8.82 1.44 2.31
C LEU A 23 9.89 2.25 3.05
N ASP A 24 9.71 2.45 4.36
CA ASP A 24 10.67 3.18 5.20
C ASP A 24 12.05 2.48 5.28
N SER A 25 12.11 1.20 4.91
CA SER A 25 13.34 0.42 4.84
C SER A 25 13.23 -0.65 3.75
N PRO A 26 14.32 -0.92 3.00
CA PRO A 26 14.29 -1.95 1.96
C PRO A 26 14.02 -3.35 2.53
N VAL A 27 13.18 -4.12 1.84
CA VAL A 27 12.85 -5.50 2.22
C VAL A 27 13.49 -6.48 1.25
N ARG A 28 14.28 -7.41 1.78
CA ARG A 28 14.78 -8.53 0.98
C ARG A 28 13.69 -9.59 0.86
N TYR A 29 13.37 -9.95 -0.36
CA TYR A 29 12.37 -10.96 -0.67
C TYR A 29 12.93 -11.95 -1.70
N MET A 30 12.42 -13.18 -1.71
CA MET A 30 12.75 -14.18 -2.71
C MET A 30 11.45 -14.65 -3.34
N SER A 31 11.32 -14.51 -4.66
CA SER A 31 10.16 -15.02 -5.39
C SER A 31 10.05 -16.52 -5.19
N ALA A 32 8.91 -16.96 -4.65
CA ALA A 32 8.62 -18.38 -4.55
C ALA A 32 8.48 -19.04 -5.93
N ARG A 33 8.10 -18.26 -6.96
CA ARG A 33 7.87 -18.72 -8.33
C ARG A 33 9.16 -18.85 -9.12
N THR A 34 10.01 -17.82 -9.09
CA THR A 34 11.23 -17.77 -9.92
C THR A 34 12.51 -18.08 -9.14
N GLY A 35 12.47 -18.07 -7.80
CA GLY A 35 13.65 -18.19 -6.95
C GLY A 35 14.54 -16.93 -6.93
N GLU A 36 14.16 -15.89 -7.67
CA GLU A 36 14.94 -14.65 -7.74
C GLU A 36 14.90 -13.90 -6.42
N LYS A 37 16.04 -13.27 -6.09
CA LYS A 37 16.17 -12.42 -4.91
C LYS A 37 15.95 -10.97 -5.32
N TRP A 38 15.06 -10.29 -4.62
CA TRP A 38 14.76 -8.88 -4.83
C TRP A 38 14.98 -8.06 -3.57
N VAL A 39 15.24 -6.78 -3.78
CA VAL A 39 15.22 -5.75 -2.75
C VAL A 39 14.07 -4.82 -3.09
N LEU A 40 13.06 -4.81 -2.22
CA LEU A 40 11.85 -4.03 -2.39
C LEU A 40 12.00 -2.71 -1.65
N THR A 41 11.94 -1.60 -2.37
CA THR A 41 11.88 -0.22 -1.84
C THR A 41 10.48 0.34 -1.95
N ASP A 42 9.73 -0.12 -2.93
CA ASP A 42 8.38 0.28 -3.26
C ASP A 42 7.55 -0.96 -3.59
N VAL A 43 6.27 -0.91 -3.24
CA VAL A 43 5.30 -1.97 -3.51
C VAL A 43 3.96 -1.35 -3.88
N ALA A 44 3.25 -1.97 -4.82
CA ALA A 44 1.87 -1.64 -5.09
C ALA A 44 0.95 -2.51 -4.21
N ILE A 45 -0.09 -1.93 -3.63
CA ILE A 45 -1.08 -2.67 -2.84
C ILE A 45 -2.49 -2.45 -3.40
N THR A 46 -3.31 -3.49 -3.36
CA THR A 46 -4.76 -3.38 -3.64
C THR A 46 -5.57 -4.22 -2.65
N SER A 47 -6.88 -3.98 -2.61
CA SER A 47 -7.81 -4.76 -1.80
C SER A 47 -7.77 -6.23 -2.23
N HIS A 48 -7.67 -7.15 -1.27
CA HIS A 48 -7.94 -8.56 -1.57
C HIS A 48 -9.46 -8.85 -1.63
N MET A 49 -10.30 -7.93 -1.13
CA MET A 49 -11.74 -8.11 -1.03
C MET A 49 -12.43 -7.58 -2.28
N VAL A 50 -13.08 -8.49 -3.01
CA VAL A 50 -13.86 -8.18 -4.21
C VAL A 50 -14.98 -7.20 -3.88
N GLY A 51 -15.12 -6.15 -4.70
CA GLY A 51 -16.20 -5.17 -4.59
C GLY A 51 -16.02 -4.11 -3.50
N ILE A 52 -14.89 -4.10 -2.79
CA ILE A 52 -14.55 -3.03 -1.85
C ILE A 52 -13.43 -2.17 -2.45
N PRO A 53 -13.73 -0.92 -2.86
CA PRO A 53 -12.71 0.01 -3.33
C PRO A 53 -11.64 0.22 -2.27
N LEU A 54 -10.37 0.27 -2.69
CA LEU A 54 -9.24 0.52 -1.80
C LEU A 54 -9.40 1.84 -1.04
N ASP A 55 -9.99 2.85 -1.68
CA ASP A 55 -10.30 4.14 -1.06
C ASP A 55 -11.23 3.98 0.15
N ARG A 56 -12.25 3.12 0.04
CA ARG A 56 -13.12 2.85 1.20
C ARG A 56 -12.37 2.16 2.33
N LEU A 57 -11.40 1.31 2.01
CA LEU A 57 -10.60 0.62 3.02
C LEU A 57 -9.62 1.55 3.72
N LEU A 58 -9.08 2.55 3.01
CA LEU A 58 -8.16 3.53 3.58
C LEU A 58 -8.87 4.65 4.36
N TRP A 59 -10.11 4.96 4.01
CA TRP A 59 -10.87 6.06 4.62
C TRP A 59 -11.88 5.63 5.70
N ASN A 60 -12.48 4.42 5.61
CA ASN A 60 -13.55 3.96 6.52
C ASN A 60 -13.09 2.97 7.61
N LEU A 61 -11.80 2.97 7.96
CA LEU A 61 -11.27 2.18 9.09
C LEU A 61 -11.77 2.61 10.48
N GLU A 62 -12.75 3.52 10.55
CA GLU A 62 -13.28 4.07 11.80
C GLU A 62 -14.44 3.28 12.41
N ASP A 63 -15.22 2.52 11.62
CA ASP A 63 -16.53 2.04 12.13
C ASP A 63 -16.63 0.56 12.50
N ASP A 64 -15.83 -0.35 11.95
CA ASP A 64 -15.96 -1.75 12.35
C ASP A 64 -14.74 -2.60 11.96
N PHE A 65 -14.27 -3.41 12.92
CA PHE A 65 -13.18 -4.41 12.83
C PHE A 65 -11.72 -3.90 12.83
N SER A 66 -11.13 -3.89 14.03
CA SER A 66 -9.74 -4.22 14.36
C SER A 66 -8.57 -3.55 13.59
N GLY A 67 -8.82 -2.55 12.74
CA GLY A 67 -7.78 -1.71 12.16
C GLY A 67 -6.97 -2.33 11.01
N VAL A 68 -7.29 -3.57 10.60
CA VAL A 68 -6.43 -4.38 9.71
C VAL A 68 -7.16 -4.78 8.43
N VAL A 69 -6.65 -4.37 7.27
CA VAL A 69 -7.22 -4.66 5.96
C VAL A 69 -6.39 -5.71 5.21
N PRO A 70 -7.00 -6.80 4.69
CA PRO A 70 -6.30 -7.75 3.84
C PRO A 70 -6.03 -7.15 2.45
N VAL A 71 -4.78 -7.22 2.01
CA VAL A 71 -4.33 -6.65 0.73
C VAL A 71 -3.54 -7.65 -0.09
N ARG A 72 -3.57 -7.47 -1.41
CA ARG A 72 -2.58 -8.03 -2.33
C ARG A 72 -1.40 -7.08 -2.40
N ILE A 73 -0.19 -7.62 -2.39
CA ILE A 73 1.05 -6.86 -2.50
C ILE A 73 1.75 -7.30 -3.78
N LEU A 74 2.01 -6.32 -4.63
CA LEU A 74 2.59 -6.47 -5.94
C LEU A 74 3.92 -5.73 -5.99
N LYS A 75 4.89 -6.32 -6.68
CA LYS A 75 6.16 -5.69 -7.03
C LYS A 75 6.07 -5.23 -8.49
N PRO A 76 6.15 -3.93 -8.76
CA PRO A 76 6.43 -3.44 -10.12
C PRO A 76 7.77 -4.00 -10.62
N LEU A 77 7.78 -4.61 -11.80
CA LEU A 77 8.99 -5.13 -12.44
C LEU A 77 9.69 -4.06 -13.28
N VAL A 78 8.97 -3.00 -13.63
CA VAL A 78 9.49 -1.81 -14.30
C VAL A 78 9.25 -0.59 -13.39
N PRO A 79 10.11 0.44 -13.49
CA PRO A 79 9.83 1.72 -12.87
C PRO A 79 8.48 2.26 -13.34
N LEU A 80 7.67 2.76 -12.41
CA LEU A 80 6.45 3.48 -12.74
C LEU A 80 6.83 4.89 -13.18
N GLU A 81 6.21 5.38 -14.24
CA GLU A 81 6.42 6.76 -14.65
C GLU A 81 5.75 7.71 -13.64
N ASP A 82 6.44 8.79 -13.27
CA ASP A 82 5.96 9.73 -12.24
C ASP A 82 4.57 10.29 -12.57
N ASN A 83 4.27 10.50 -13.85
CA ASN A 83 3.00 11.08 -14.30
C ASN A 83 1.98 10.07 -14.84
N ASP A 84 2.34 8.79 -14.99
CA ASP A 84 1.39 7.78 -15.46
C ASP A 84 0.67 7.14 -14.26
N PRO A 85 -0.64 7.34 -14.09
CA PRO A 85 -1.39 6.68 -13.02
C PRO A 85 -1.67 5.21 -13.32
N VAL A 86 -1.24 4.65 -14.45
CA VAL A 86 -1.55 3.26 -14.84
C VAL A 86 -0.52 2.28 -14.30
N LEU A 87 -1.00 1.20 -13.66
CA LEU A 87 -0.21 0.04 -13.29
C LEU A 87 -0.45 -1.09 -14.30
N ASP A 88 0.55 -1.37 -15.13
CA ASP A 88 0.55 -2.51 -16.05
C ASP A 88 0.83 -3.82 -15.29
N LEU A 89 -0.22 -4.61 -15.07
CA LEU A 89 -0.13 -5.85 -14.31
C LEU A 89 0.66 -6.94 -15.03
N SER A 90 0.85 -6.85 -16.35
CA SER A 90 1.75 -7.77 -17.06
C SER A 90 3.23 -7.53 -16.69
N LYS A 91 3.52 -6.35 -16.12
CA LYS A 91 4.84 -5.95 -15.64
C LYS A 91 4.87 -5.82 -14.12
N ALA A 92 3.97 -6.49 -13.42
CA ALA A 92 3.97 -6.59 -11.97
C ALA A 92 3.91 -8.06 -11.56
N GLU A 93 4.49 -8.39 -10.41
CA GLU A 93 4.35 -9.71 -9.81
C GLU A 93 3.66 -9.60 -8.46
N GLU A 94 2.49 -10.23 -8.32
CA GLU A 94 1.91 -10.49 -7.00
C GLU A 94 2.82 -11.46 -6.27
N PHE A 95 3.31 -11.06 -5.10
CA PHE A 95 4.30 -11.86 -4.37
C PHE A 95 3.89 -12.15 -2.93
N ALA A 96 2.85 -11.47 -2.43
CA ALA A 96 2.31 -11.74 -1.10
C ALA A 96 0.84 -11.33 -0.95
N LEU A 97 0.13 -12.07 -0.11
CA LEU A 97 -1.09 -11.61 0.55
C LEU A 97 -0.71 -11.08 1.94
N GLY A 98 -1.15 -9.86 2.24
CA GLY A 98 -0.75 -9.14 3.44
C GLY A 98 -1.93 -8.57 4.21
N ARG A 99 -1.57 -7.88 5.29
CA ARG A 99 -2.46 -7.16 6.18
C ARG A 99 -1.85 -5.80 6.43
N VAL A 100 -2.57 -4.72 6.12
CA VAL A 100 -2.14 -3.34 6.43
C VAL A 100 -2.91 -2.82 7.63
N LEU A 101 -2.18 -2.17 8.53
CA LEU A 101 -2.72 -1.40 9.65
C LEU A 101 -2.51 0.08 9.33
N GLN A 102 -3.57 0.88 9.34
CA GLN A 102 -3.42 2.32 9.20
C GLN A 102 -2.95 2.91 10.54
N VAL A 103 -1.72 3.43 10.57
CA VAL A 103 -1.23 4.21 11.69
C VAL A 103 -1.47 5.68 11.38
N ARG A 104 -2.52 6.27 11.96
CA ARG A 104 -2.67 7.73 11.94
C ARG A 104 -1.67 8.32 12.93
N GLU A 105 -0.77 9.19 12.49
CA GLU A 105 -0.06 10.07 13.42
C GLU A 105 -1.12 10.89 14.16
N ARG A 106 -1.29 10.64 15.46
CA ARG A 106 -2.05 11.54 16.32
C ARG A 106 -1.29 12.86 16.35
N ASN A 107 -1.78 13.82 15.58
CA ASN A 107 -1.37 15.20 15.68
C ASN A 107 -1.86 15.72 17.04
N THR A 108 -1.09 15.49 18.12
CA THR A 108 -1.32 16.11 19.42
C THR A 108 -1.06 17.59 19.26
N ARG A 109 -2.09 18.34 18.86
CA ARG A 109 -2.17 19.76 19.14
C ARG A 109 -2.12 19.92 20.65
N ALA A 110 -0.92 20.15 21.19
CA ALA A 110 -0.73 20.76 22.49
C ALA A 110 -1.34 22.17 22.42
N GLY A 111 -2.65 22.23 22.66
CA GLY A 111 -3.39 23.47 22.82
C GLY A 111 -2.90 24.17 24.07
N PHE A 112 -2.13 25.23 23.86
CA PHE A 112 -1.74 26.23 24.82
C PHE A 112 -2.86 26.49 25.85
N GLY A 113 -2.55 26.23 27.12
CA GLY A 113 -3.31 26.80 28.21
C GLY A 113 -3.22 28.33 28.15
N LYS A 114 -4.30 28.98 27.73
CA LYS A 114 -4.56 30.35 28.14
C LYS A 114 -5.44 30.30 29.39
N ARG A 115 -4.80 30.39 30.56
CA ARG A 115 -5.44 30.98 31.73
C ARG A 115 -5.25 32.49 31.60
N GLY A 116 -6.34 33.20 31.40
CA GLY A 116 -6.49 34.63 31.62
C GLY A 116 -7.66 34.82 32.56
#